data_AF-A0A1H0YGA5-F1
#
_entry.id   AF-A0A1H0YGA5-F1
#
_cell.length_a   1.000
_cell.length_b   1.000
_cell.length_c   1.000
_cell.angle_alpha   90.00
_cell.angle_beta   90.00
_cell.angle_gamma   90.00
#
_symmetry.space_group_name_H-M   'P 1'
#
loop_
_entity.id
_entity.type
_entity.pdbx_description
1 polymer ?
#
loop_
_entity_poly.entity_id
_entity_poly.type
_entity_poly.pdbx_seq_one_letter_code
_entity_poly.pdbx_strand_id
1 'polypeptide(L)'
;MSTNRAGHLSADVDTAGGPQPFRVTHGLYFYDRPGIHCIEADNGQGTAFYVYLPVGIQSGSFNLGLTESSPMIIHVTGTSEADLYRGVLELTVGGGAKFAGSFSGMDADGLEVTNGRFRLEHEATV
;
A
#
# COMPACT_ATOMS: atom_id res chain seq x y z
N MET A 1 -13.42 12.72 2.93
CA MET A 1 -14.29 11.62 3.40
C MET A 1 -13.63 10.32 3.00
N SER A 2 -13.68 9.29 3.84
CA SER A 2 -13.18 7.94 3.56
C SER A 2 -14.27 7.10 2.93
N THR A 3 -13.97 6.40 1.85
CA THR A 3 -14.94 5.48 1.22
C THR A 3 -14.33 4.10 1.20
N ASN A 4 -15.05 3.10 1.73
CA ASN A 4 -14.70 1.70 1.51
C ASN A 4 -14.99 1.38 0.04
N ARG A 5 -13.96 0.94 -0.69
CA ARG A 5 -14.02 0.69 -2.13
C ARG A 5 -13.60 -0.73 -2.43
N ALA A 6 -14.19 -1.32 -3.46
CA ALA A 6 -13.78 -2.63 -3.94
C ALA A 6 -12.27 -2.64 -4.25
N GLY A 7 -11.59 -3.66 -3.76
CA GLY A 7 -10.14 -3.76 -3.84
C GLY A 7 -9.59 -4.80 -2.87
N HIS A 8 -8.29 -5.04 -2.97
CA HIS A 8 -7.54 -5.95 -2.09
C HIS A 8 -6.09 -5.50 -1.96
N LEU A 9 -5.47 -5.90 -0.84
CA LEU A 9 -4.03 -5.75 -0.61
C LEU A 9 -3.50 -7.01 0.09
N SER A 10 -2.35 -7.49 -0.37
CA SER A 10 -1.63 -8.59 0.25
C SER A 10 -0.14 -8.29 0.30
N ALA A 11 0.54 -8.79 1.32
CA ALA A 11 2.00 -8.80 1.42
C ALA A 11 2.43 -9.95 2.33
N ASP A 12 3.69 -10.37 2.26
CA ASP A 12 4.28 -11.28 3.23
C ASP A 12 5.32 -10.51 4.04
N VAL A 13 5.25 -10.60 5.37
CA VAL A 13 6.13 -9.89 6.30
C VAL A 13 7.03 -10.90 6.99
N ASP A 14 8.33 -10.81 6.75
CA ASP A 14 9.31 -11.71 7.35
C ASP A 14 9.62 -11.28 8.78
N THR A 15 9.13 -12.07 9.72
CA THR A 15 9.36 -11.88 11.16
C THR A 15 10.36 -12.91 11.67
N ALA A 16 10.82 -12.75 12.91
CA ALA A 16 11.67 -13.74 13.57
C ALA A 16 11.02 -15.14 13.68
N GLY A 17 9.68 -15.22 13.63
CA GLY A 17 8.92 -16.47 13.61
C GLY A 17 8.68 -17.06 12.22
N GLY A 18 9.21 -16.42 11.17
CA GLY A 18 8.99 -16.76 9.76
C GLY A 18 8.05 -15.78 9.05
N PRO A 19 7.79 -16.00 7.75
CA PRO A 19 6.92 -15.15 6.94
C PRO A 19 5.48 -15.17 7.46
N GLN A 20 4.93 -13.99 7.73
CA GLN A 20 3.53 -13.80 8.12
C GLN A 20 2.73 -13.18 6.96
N PRO A 21 1.72 -13.88 6.43
CA PRO A 21 0.93 -13.36 5.34
C PRO A 21 -0.06 -12.28 5.83
N PHE A 22 0.06 -11.07 5.28
CA PHE A 22 -0.94 -10.02 5.36
C PHE A 22 -1.93 -10.15 4.21
N ARG A 23 -3.25 -10.20 4.48
CA ARG A 23 -4.29 -10.32 3.44
C ARG A 23 -5.52 -9.48 3.82
N VAL A 24 -5.88 -8.55 2.93
CA VAL A 24 -7.17 -7.85 2.92
C VAL A 24 -7.81 -8.11 1.58
N THR A 25 -8.86 -8.95 1.58
CA THR A 25 -9.48 -9.45 0.35
C THR A 25 -10.79 -8.76 -0.01
N HIS A 26 -11.36 -7.98 0.92
CA HIS A 26 -12.67 -7.36 0.77
C HIS A 26 -12.63 -5.89 1.17
N GLY A 27 -12.33 -5.06 0.19
CA GLY A 27 -12.45 -3.62 0.29
C GLY A 27 -11.22 -2.95 0.89
N LEU A 28 -10.97 -1.73 0.42
CA LEU A 28 -9.88 -0.86 0.87
C LEU A 28 -10.48 0.51 1.20
N TYR A 29 -9.97 1.17 2.24
CA TYR A 29 -10.34 2.55 2.49
C TYR A 29 -9.55 3.46 1.57
N PHE A 30 -10.25 4.33 0.86
CA PHE A 30 -9.63 5.33 0.00
C PHE A 30 -9.91 6.73 0.52
N TYR A 31 -8.84 7.52 0.62
CA TYR A 31 -8.89 8.92 1.00
C TYR A 31 -8.26 9.75 -0.11
N ASP A 32 -9.05 10.66 -0.65
CA ASP A 32 -8.54 11.73 -1.49
C ASP A 32 -8.22 12.93 -0.59
N ARG A 33 -6.93 13.25 -0.47
CA ARG A 33 -6.43 14.39 0.32
C ARG A 33 -5.75 15.37 -0.62
N PRO A 34 -5.69 16.68 -0.29
CA PRO A 34 -4.95 17.64 -1.10
C PRO A 34 -3.51 17.17 -1.35
N GLY A 35 -3.18 16.91 -2.61
CA GLY A 35 -1.84 16.49 -3.05
C GLY A 35 -1.53 15.00 -2.94
N ILE A 36 -2.37 14.17 -2.29
CA ILE A 36 -2.07 12.74 -2.10
C ILE A 36 -3.31 11.85 -2.06
N HIS A 37 -3.21 10.70 -2.70
CA HIS A 37 -4.15 9.60 -2.56
C HIS A 37 -3.64 8.61 -1.52
N CYS A 38 -4.49 8.23 -0.58
CA CYS A 38 -4.16 7.23 0.45
C CYS A 38 -5.09 6.02 0.29
N ILE A 39 -4.48 4.84 0.18
CA ILE A 39 -5.15 3.54 0.17
C ILE A 39 -4.78 2.84 1.47
N GLU A 40 -5.77 2.48 2.26
CA GLU A 40 -5.61 1.82 3.54
C GLU A 40 -6.16 0.39 3.47
N ALA A 41 -5.33 -0.54 3.92
CA ALA A 41 -5.67 -1.94 4.13
C ALA A 41 -5.38 -2.30 5.59
N ASP A 42 -6.42 -2.56 6.38
CA ASP A 42 -6.31 -3.07 7.75
C ASP A 42 -6.90 -4.48 7.77
N ASN A 43 -6.15 -5.45 8.34
CA ASN A 43 -6.59 -6.84 8.43
C ASN A 43 -7.41 -7.15 9.71
N GLY A 44 -7.63 -6.15 10.58
CA GLY A 44 -8.33 -6.31 11.86
C GLY A 44 -7.55 -7.08 12.92
N GLN A 45 -6.29 -7.42 12.66
CA GLN A 45 -5.41 -8.18 13.54
C GLN A 45 -4.27 -7.32 14.11
N GLY A 46 -4.41 -5.99 14.02
CA GLY A 46 -3.38 -5.04 14.45
C GLY A 46 -2.24 -4.88 13.45
N THR A 47 -2.46 -5.24 12.18
CA THR A 47 -1.53 -4.94 11.09
C THR A 47 -2.27 -4.16 10.02
N ALA A 48 -1.61 -3.16 9.47
CA ALA A 48 -2.15 -2.41 8.32
C ALA A 48 -1.04 -2.04 7.35
N PHE A 49 -1.44 -1.79 6.11
CA PHE A 49 -0.61 -1.13 5.11
C PHE A 49 -1.32 0.13 4.60
N TYR A 50 -0.58 1.23 4.56
CA TYR A 50 -1.02 2.45 3.90
C TYR A 50 -0.17 2.70 2.66
N VAL A 51 -0.82 2.83 1.51
CA VAL A 51 -0.16 3.20 0.25
C VAL A 51 -0.50 4.65 -0.06
N TYR A 52 0.52 5.50 -0.08
CA TYR A 52 0.44 6.91 -0.37
C TYR A 52 0.98 7.18 -1.77
N LEU A 53 0.11 7.71 -2.64
CA LEU A 53 0.40 8.00 -4.04
C LEU A 53 0.22 9.51 -4.29
N PRO A 54 1.26 10.24 -4.71
CA PRO A 54 1.14 11.65 -5.09
C PRO A 54 0.06 11.86 -6.16
N VAL A 55 -0.68 12.97 -6.06
CA VAL A 55 -1.67 13.33 -7.09
C VAL A 55 -0.98 13.56 -8.43
N GLY A 56 -1.53 12.99 -9.50
CA GLY A 56 -0.97 13.09 -10.85
C GLY A 56 0.17 12.10 -11.12
N ILE A 57 0.48 11.19 -10.19
CA ILE A 57 1.41 10.09 -10.45
C ILE A 57 0.92 9.25 -11.65
N GLN A 58 1.87 8.81 -12.47
CA GLN A 58 1.63 7.97 -13.64
C GLN A 58 2.08 6.54 -13.38
N SER A 59 1.69 5.63 -14.26
CA SER A 59 2.21 4.26 -14.25
C SER A 59 3.75 4.27 -14.38
N GLY A 60 4.43 3.37 -13.67
CA GLY A 60 5.88 3.27 -13.69
C GLY A 60 6.45 2.52 -12.49
N SER A 61 7.78 2.48 -12.46
CA SER A 61 8.57 1.91 -11.36
C SER A 61 9.12 3.04 -10.49
N PHE A 62 8.94 2.93 -9.18
CA PHE A 62 9.30 3.96 -8.21
C PHE A 62 10.10 3.34 -7.07
N ASN A 63 11.20 3.98 -6.70
CA ASN A 63 11.89 3.64 -5.46
C ASN A 63 11.16 4.26 -4.27
N LEU A 64 10.98 3.47 -3.21
CA LEU A 64 10.37 3.90 -1.95
C LEU A 64 11.39 4.64 -1.08
N GLY A 65 10.94 5.69 -0.38
CA GLY A 65 11.70 6.38 0.66
C GLY A 65 12.82 7.31 0.18
N LEU A 66 12.76 7.81 -1.07
CA LEU A 66 13.82 8.66 -1.64
C LEU A 66 13.49 10.17 -1.69
N THR A 67 12.22 10.56 -1.88
CA THR A 67 11.82 11.99 -2.03
C THR A 67 10.36 12.23 -1.59
N GLU A 68 10.01 13.49 -1.30
CA GLU A 68 8.61 13.91 -1.00
C GLU A 68 7.64 13.66 -2.17
N SER A 69 8.15 13.53 -3.39
CA SER A 69 7.36 13.25 -4.60
C SER A 69 7.30 11.76 -4.93
N SER A 70 7.92 10.90 -4.12
CA SER A 70 7.88 9.45 -4.32
C SER A 70 6.64 8.86 -3.65
N PRO A 71 6.08 7.77 -4.19
CA PRO A 71 5.19 6.91 -3.43
C PRO A 71 5.81 6.49 -2.10
N MET A 72 4.96 6.37 -1.10
CA MET A 72 5.34 5.91 0.23
C MET A 72 4.40 4.79 0.64
N ILE A 73 4.95 3.78 1.30
CA ILE A 73 4.16 2.69 1.86
C ILE A 73 4.53 2.59 3.32
N ILE A 74 3.52 2.67 4.18
CA ILE A 74 3.67 2.54 5.62
C ILE A 74 3.20 1.14 6.01
N HIS A 75 4.03 0.44 6.76
CA HIS A 75 3.68 -0.78 7.46
C HIS A 75 3.35 -0.43 8.92
N VAL A 76 2.16 -0.82 9.37
CA VAL A 76 1.73 -0.66 10.75
C VAL A 76 1.66 -2.03 11.38
N THR A 77 2.28 -2.17 12.54
CA THR A 77 2.08 -3.27 13.47
C THR A 77 1.45 -2.71 14.74
N GLY A 78 0.84 -3.54 15.59
CA GLY A 78 0.11 -3.08 16.78
C GLY A 78 0.92 -2.20 17.76
N THR A 79 2.24 -2.13 17.58
CA THR A 79 3.17 -1.32 18.39
C THR A 79 4.03 -0.35 17.58
N SER A 80 3.95 -0.33 16.25
CA SER A 80 4.86 0.46 15.39
C SER A 80 4.19 0.91 14.10
N GLU A 81 4.61 2.08 13.61
CA GLU A 81 4.25 2.61 12.30
C GLU A 81 5.54 3.02 11.60
N ALA A 82 5.85 2.39 10.46
CA ALA A 82 7.15 2.50 9.83
C ALA A 82 7.05 2.58 8.30
N ASP A 83 7.81 3.50 7.72
CA ASP A 83 7.97 3.61 6.27
C ASP A 83 8.76 2.43 5.72
N LEU A 84 8.32 1.93 4.56
CA LEU A 84 9.11 1.03 3.73
C LEU A 84 10.17 1.81 2.97
N TYR A 85 11.43 1.43 3.15
CA TYR A 85 12.58 1.97 2.43
C TYR A 85 13.36 0.87 1.71
N ARG A 86 14.31 1.29 0.85
CA ARG A 86 15.09 0.40 -0.03
C ARG A 86 14.20 -0.54 -0.86
N GLY A 87 12.97 -0.09 -1.10
CA GLY A 87 11.93 -0.84 -1.76
C GLY A 87 11.63 -0.30 -3.15
N VAL A 88 10.85 -1.06 -3.90
CA VAL A 88 10.35 -0.68 -5.22
C VAL A 88 8.83 -0.80 -5.21
N LEU A 89 8.16 0.13 -5.88
CA LEU A 89 6.76 0.06 -6.24
C LEU A 89 6.65 0.07 -7.77
N GLU A 90 6.10 -1.00 -8.33
CA GLU A 90 5.58 -1.02 -9.70
C GLU A 90 4.11 -0.63 -9.68
N LEU A 91 3.75 0.46 -10.35
CA LEU A 91 2.42 1.05 -10.32
C LEU A 91 1.80 1.08 -11.72
N THR A 92 0.54 0.71 -11.81
CA THR A 92 -0.36 0.98 -12.94
C THR A 92 -1.47 1.91 -12.46
N VAL A 93 -1.56 3.08 -13.10
CA VAL A 93 -2.60 4.07 -12.85
C VAL A 93 -3.63 4.03 -13.97
N GLY A 94 -4.90 3.84 -13.62
CA GLY A 94 -5.97 3.71 -14.59
C GLY A 94 -6.00 2.39 -15.36
N GLY A 95 -6.83 2.33 -16.40
CA GLY A 95 -7.11 1.12 -17.16
C GLY A 95 -8.17 0.25 -16.47
N GLY A 96 -7.85 -1.02 -16.20
CA GLY A 96 -8.78 -1.97 -15.60
C GLY A 96 -9.12 -1.72 -14.12
N ALA A 97 -8.36 -0.86 -13.42
CA ALA A 97 -8.59 -0.44 -12.03
C ALA A 97 -8.22 1.05 -11.88
N LYS A 98 -8.56 1.67 -10.75
CA LYS A 98 -8.11 3.03 -10.44
C LYS A 98 -6.60 3.04 -10.19
N PHE A 99 -6.15 2.14 -9.31
CA PHE A 99 -4.73 1.90 -9.03
C PHE A 99 -4.49 0.40 -8.86
N ALA A 100 -3.41 -0.10 -9.43
CA ALA A 100 -2.90 -1.43 -9.13
C ALA A 100 -1.39 -1.38 -9.03
N GLY A 101 -0.81 -2.12 -8.11
CA GLY A 101 0.64 -2.10 -7.98
C GLY A 101 1.21 -3.25 -7.19
N SER A 102 2.52 -3.31 -7.19
CA SER A 102 3.28 -4.27 -6.43
C SER A 102 4.49 -3.68 -5.79
N PHE A 103 4.76 -4.12 -4.58
CA PHE A 103 5.82 -3.54 -3.78
C PHE A 103 6.57 -4.58 -2.97
N SER A 104 7.77 -4.19 -2.59
CA SER A 104 8.60 -4.86 -1.60
C SER A 104 9.49 -3.81 -0.95
N GLY A 105 10.02 -4.10 0.22
CA GLY A 105 10.94 -3.21 0.93
C GLY A 105 11.25 -3.71 2.32
N MET A 106 11.89 -2.85 3.11
CA MET A 106 12.18 -3.10 4.51
C MET A 106 11.58 -1.97 5.33
N ASP A 107 10.88 -2.30 6.41
CA ASP A 107 10.41 -1.28 7.35
C ASP A 107 11.51 -0.85 8.33
N ALA A 108 11.28 0.24 9.07
CA ALA A 108 12.22 0.79 10.06
C ALA A 108 12.57 -0.14 11.22
N ASP A 109 11.74 -1.14 11.48
CA ASP A 109 12.00 -2.16 12.49
C ASP A 109 12.83 -3.33 11.94
N GLY A 110 13.16 -3.30 10.65
CA GLY A 110 13.97 -4.30 9.97
C GLY A 110 13.19 -5.51 9.46
N LEU A 111 11.85 -5.44 9.41
CA LEU A 111 11.01 -6.47 8.83
C LEU A 111 11.04 -6.35 7.30
N GLU A 112 11.37 -7.45 6.64
CA GLU A 112 11.33 -7.51 5.18
C GLU A 112 9.89 -7.75 4.73
N VAL A 113 9.42 -6.94 3.79
CA VAL A 113 8.11 -7.05 3.18
C VAL A 113 8.28 -7.47 1.73
N THR A 114 7.73 -8.62 1.39
CA THR A 114 7.79 -9.22 0.06
C THR A 114 6.39 -9.50 -0.49
N ASN A 115 6.30 -9.78 -1.79
CA ASN A 115 5.05 -10.12 -2.47
C ASN A 115 3.90 -9.12 -2.26
N GLY A 116 4.23 -7.85 -1.97
CA GLY A 116 3.27 -6.78 -1.84
C GLY A 116 2.51 -6.60 -3.15
N ARG A 117 1.18 -6.67 -3.09
CA ARG A 117 0.27 -6.44 -4.23
C ARG A 117 -0.94 -5.69 -3.72
N PHE A 118 -1.37 -4.68 -4.46
CA PHE A 118 -2.65 -4.02 -4.20
C PHE A 118 -3.38 -3.72 -5.48
N ARG A 119 -4.70 -3.65 -5.36
CA ARG A 119 -5.60 -3.22 -6.44
C ARG A 119 -6.80 -2.53 -5.85
N LEU A 120 -7.05 -1.30 -6.31
CA LEU A 120 -8.21 -0.49 -5.97
C LEU A 120 -9.05 -0.32 -7.25
N GLU A 121 -10.28 -0.82 -7.23
CA GLU A 121 -11.19 -0.72 -8.37
C GLU A 121 -11.69 0.71 -8.57
N HIS A 122 -12.20 0.98 -9.78
CA HIS A 122 -12.93 2.22 -10.06
C HIS A 122 -14.13 2.37 -9.14
N GLU A 123 -14.58 3.61 -8.95
CA GLU A 123 -15.81 3.84 -8.19
C GLU A 123 -16.95 3.25 -9.02
N ALA A 124 -17.83 2.50 -8.36
CA ALA A 124 -19.03 2.03 -9.03
C ALA A 124 -19.83 3.26 -9.47
N THR A 125 -19.95 3.46 -10.79
CA THR A 125 -20.85 4.45 -11.35
C THR A 125 -22.26 4.02 -11.02
N VAL A 126 -22.94 4.79 -10.15
CA VAL A 126 -24.37 4.63 -9.84
C VAL A 126 -25.20 5.20 -10.98
#